data_AF-Q6I7L8-F1
#
_entry.id   AF-Q6I7L8-F1
#
_cell.length_a   1.000
_cell.length_b   1.000
_cell.length_c   1.000
_cell.angle_alpha   90.00
_cell.angle_beta   90.00
_cell.angle_gamma   90.00
#
_symmetry.space_group_name_H-M   'P 1'
#
loop_
_entity.id
_entity.type
_entity.pdbx_description
1 polymer ?
#
loop_
_entity_poly.entity_id
_entity_poly.type
_entity_poly.pdbx_seq_one_letter_code
_entity_poly.pdbx_strand_id
1 'polypeptide(L)'
;EGRDFIALDKDTLTYTAADAGAQITKRKWEEDGTVAERRKYYLENTCIEWLRKYVSYGKDVLERRERPEVRVSGMEANKILALSCRAHGFYPRPISISWLKDGVVQEQETQRGSTVPNSDGTYHVWATIDVLPGDRDKYQCRVEHASLPQPGLFSWEPQSNLIPIVAGVAVAVVAVIAALAGFAVWKSKQGKKEKGYNVAPGSDGGSNSSNAGSNPSV
;
A
#
# COMPACT_ATOMS: atom_id res chain seq x y z
N GLU A 1 -26.87 -24.17 13.10
CA GLU A 1 -27.20 -23.70 11.74
C GLU A 1 -27.18 -22.16 11.57
N GLY A 2 -26.81 -21.37 12.59
CA GLY A 2 -26.70 -19.90 12.44
C GLY A 2 -28.03 -19.17 12.24
N ARG A 3 -29.17 -19.87 12.30
CA ARG A 3 -30.51 -19.30 12.29
C ARG A 3 -30.88 -18.82 13.70
N ASP A 4 -31.71 -17.78 13.76
CA ASP A 4 -32.28 -17.32 15.02
C ASP A 4 -33.02 -18.46 15.72
N PHE A 5 -32.96 -18.46 17.05
CA PHE A 5 -33.50 -19.55 17.86
C PHE A 5 -34.39 -19.03 18.99
N ILE A 6 -33.87 -18.16 19.86
CA ILE A 6 -34.62 -17.62 20.99
C ILE A 6 -34.15 -16.19 21.31
N ALA A 7 -35.09 -15.30 21.64
CA ALA A 7 -34.81 -13.93 22.06
C ALA A 7 -35.50 -13.63 23.39
N LEU A 8 -34.86 -12.85 24.27
CA LEU A 8 -35.45 -12.36 25.52
C LEU A 8 -36.00 -10.96 25.30
N ASP A 9 -37.26 -10.75 25.64
CA ASP A 9 -37.82 -9.44 25.91
C ASP A 9 -37.54 -9.08 27.38
N LYS A 10 -36.67 -8.09 27.58
CA LYS A 10 -36.22 -7.69 28.93
C LYS A 10 -37.28 -6.90 29.70
N ASP A 11 -38.23 -6.28 28.99
CA ASP A 11 -39.26 -5.45 29.59
C ASP A 11 -40.41 -6.32 30.11
N THR A 12 -40.81 -7.33 29.32
CA THR A 12 -41.85 -8.29 29.71
C THR A 12 -41.32 -9.53 30.42
N LEU A 13 -40.00 -9.75 30.42
CA LEU A 13 -39.33 -10.95 30.95
C LEU A 13 -39.81 -12.25 30.27
N THR A 14 -40.21 -12.18 29.01
CA THR A 14 -40.67 -13.32 28.21
C THR A 14 -39.71 -13.65 27.08
N TYR A 15 -39.78 -14.88 26.57
CA TYR A 15 -38.97 -15.31 25.44
C TYR A 15 -39.79 -15.44 24.15
N THR A 16 -39.18 -15.05 23.03
CA THR A 16 -39.70 -15.29 21.68
C THR A 16 -38.93 -16.44 21.07
N ALA A 17 -39.62 -17.53 20.73
CA ALA A 17 -39.05 -18.71 20.09
C ALA A 17 -39.20 -18.62 18.57
N ALA A 18 -38.11 -18.86 17.84
CA ALA A 18 -38.08 -18.74 16.38
C ALA A 18 -38.66 -19.98 15.65
N ASP A 19 -38.63 -21.15 16.28
CA ASP A 19 -39.14 -22.40 15.72
C ASP A 19 -39.76 -23.32 16.79
N ALA A 20 -40.29 -24.47 16.35
CA ALA A 20 -40.91 -25.46 17.22
C ALA A 20 -39.93 -26.10 18.21
N GLY A 21 -38.64 -26.22 17.86
CA GLY A 21 -37.61 -26.69 18.78
C GLY A 21 -37.34 -25.68 19.89
N ALA A 22 -37.27 -24.39 19.55
CA ALA A 22 -37.10 -23.29 20.49
C ALA A 22 -38.26 -23.15 21.49
N GLN A 23 -39.48 -23.57 21.12
CA GLN A 23 -40.63 -23.58 22.03
C GLN A 23 -40.41 -24.47 23.25
N ILE A 24 -39.59 -25.52 23.14
CA ILE A 24 -39.24 -26.38 24.27
C ILE A 24 -38.35 -25.61 25.25
N THR A 25 -37.33 -24.91 24.74
CA THR A 25 -36.44 -24.07 25.56
C THR A 25 -37.18 -22.91 26.20
N LYS A 26 -38.04 -22.21 25.45
CA LYS A 26 -38.89 -21.14 25.94
C LYS A 26 -39.68 -21.59 27.17
N ARG A 27 -40.49 -22.65 27.03
CA ARG A 27 -41.33 -23.15 28.11
C ARG A 27 -40.51 -23.50 29.35
N LYS A 28 -39.39 -24.20 29.16
CA LYS A 28 -38.50 -24.58 30.27
C LYS A 28 -37.91 -23.36 31.01
N TRP A 29 -37.49 -22.33 30.28
CA TRP A 29 -36.88 -21.14 30.88
C TRP A 29 -37.92 -20.22 31.54
N GLU A 30 -39.13 -20.12 30.96
CA GLU A 30 -40.23 -19.36 31.55
C GLU A 30 -40.83 -20.06 32.78
N GLU A 31 -40.91 -21.39 32.78
CA GLU A 31 -41.37 -22.18 33.93
C GLU A 31 -40.39 -22.09 35.12
N ASP A 32 -39.08 -22.05 34.86
CA ASP A 32 -38.07 -21.83 35.90
C ASP A 32 -38.18 -20.44 36.54
N GLY A 33 -38.59 -19.42 35.76
CA GLY A 33 -38.81 -18.05 36.21
C GLY A 33 -37.53 -17.25 36.52
N THR A 34 -36.44 -17.90 36.96
CA THR A 34 -35.21 -17.19 37.39
C THR A 34 -34.30 -16.81 36.22
N VAL A 35 -34.40 -17.51 35.09
CA VAL A 35 -33.51 -17.32 33.94
C VAL A 35 -33.65 -15.90 33.35
N ALA A 36 -34.89 -15.43 33.20
CA ALA A 36 -35.18 -14.11 32.65
C ALA A 36 -34.68 -12.99 33.59
N GLU A 37 -34.96 -13.10 34.88
CA GLU A 37 -34.50 -12.14 35.90
C GLU A 37 -32.98 -12.06 35.97
N ARG A 38 -32.28 -13.20 35.99
CA ARG A 38 -30.81 -13.24 36.02
C ARG A 38 -30.21 -12.62 34.77
N ARG A 39 -30.80 -12.86 33.59
CA ARG A 39 -30.35 -12.23 32.34
C ARG A 39 -30.60 -10.73 32.35
N LYS A 40 -31.76 -10.27 32.83
CA LYS A 40 -32.05 -8.84 33.00
C LYS A 40 -31.04 -8.17 33.92
N TYR A 41 -30.80 -8.75 35.11
CA TYR A 41 -29.81 -8.23 36.05
C TYR A 41 -28.41 -8.13 35.43
N TYR A 42 -27.97 -9.17 34.72
CA TYR A 42 -26.69 -9.15 34.02
C TYR A 42 -26.64 -8.02 32.97
N LEU A 43 -27.66 -7.90 32.12
CA LEU A 43 -27.69 -6.91 31.03
C LEU A 43 -27.78 -5.46 31.55
N GLU A 44 -28.48 -5.23 32.66
CA GLU A 44 -28.68 -3.88 33.23
C GLU A 44 -27.58 -3.44 34.19
N ASN A 45 -26.88 -4.37 34.81
CA ASN A 45 -25.88 -4.05 35.83
C ASN A 45 -24.49 -4.53 35.41
N THR A 46 -24.27 -5.84 35.46
CA THR A 46 -22.94 -6.44 35.27
C THR A 46 -22.35 -6.10 33.90
N CYS A 47 -23.13 -6.25 32.83
CA CYS A 47 -22.70 -5.94 31.46
C CYS A 47 -22.29 -4.47 31.31
N ILE A 48 -23.08 -3.55 31.86
CA ILE A 48 -22.80 -2.10 31.80
C ILE A 48 -21.55 -1.76 32.61
N GLU A 49 -21.40 -2.33 33.82
CA GLU A 49 -20.23 -2.12 34.66
C GLU A 49 -18.95 -2.58 33.96
N TRP A 50 -18.96 -3.79 33.38
CA TRP A 50 -17.82 -4.31 32.62
C TRP A 50 -17.54 -3.49 31.37
N LEU A 51 -18.57 -3.07 30.62
CA LEU A 51 -18.40 -2.20 29.46
C LEU A 51 -17.69 -0.91 29.83
N ARG A 52 -18.09 -0.24 30.92
CA ARG A 52 -17.42 0.98 31.41
C ARG A 52 -15.95 0.71 31.75
N LYS A 53 -15.64 -0.41 32.41
CA LYS A 53 -14.25 -0.80 32.71
C LYS A 53 -13.44 -1.02 31.43
N TYR A 54 -13.97 -1.75 30.45
CA TYR A 54 -13.25 -2.00 29.20
C TYR A 54 -13.02 -0.74 28.37
N VAL A 55 -14.02 0.16 28.31
CA VAL A 55 -13.85 1.47 27.67
C VAL A 55 -12.77 2.29 28.36
N SER A 56 -12.72 2.25 29.71
CA SER A 56 -11.68 2.94 30.47
C SER A 56 -10.30 2.33 30.27
N TYR A 57 -10.16 1.00 30.31
CA TYR A 57 -8.88 0.31 30.18
C TYR A 57 -8.33 0.38 28.75
N GLY A 58 -9.22 0.31 27.75
CA GLY A 58 -8.88 0.31 26.34
C GLY A 58 -8.95 1.68 25.68
N LYS A 59 -9.06 2.78 26.46
CA LYS A 59 -9.32 4.13 25.94
C LYS A 59 -8.39 4.49 24.79
N ASP A 60 -7.08 4.31 24.96
CA ASP A 60 -6.08 4.67 23.96
C ASP A 60 -6.26 3.87 22.65
N VAL A 61 -6.64 2.59 22.75
CA VAL A 61 -6.89 1.72 21.58
C VAL A 61 -8.21 2.08 20.89
N LEU A 62 -9.23 2.47 21.65
CA LEU A 62 -10.54 2.87 21.12
C LEU A 62 -10.50 4.26 20.47
N GLU A 63 -9.68 5.17 21.01
CA GLU A 63 -9.54 6.54 20.52
C GLU A 63 -8.45 6.69 19.44
N ARG A 64 -7.63 5.65 19.22
CA ARG A 64 -6.61 5.66 18.16
C ARG A 64 -7.23 5.96 16.81
N ARG A 65 -6.44 6.57 15.93
CA ARG A 65 -6.84 6.91 14.57
C ARG A 65 -5.73 6.54 13.62
N GLU A 66 -6.01 5.58 12.76
CA GLU A 66 -5.06 5.10 11.76
C GLU A 66 -5.52 5.52 10.37
N ARG A 67 -4.60 6.12 9.62
CA ARG A 67 -4.89 6.66 8.29
C ARG A 67 -4.92 5.53 7.26
N PRO A 68 -5.91 5.53 6.36
CA PRO A 68 -5.93 4.56 5.27
C PRO A 68 -4.71 4.79 4.38
N GLU A 69 -3.96 3.72 4.10
CA GLU A 69 -3.07 3.68 2.95
C GLU A 69 -3.95 3.47 1.70
N VAL A 70 -4.07 4.51 0.88
CA VAL A 70 -4.90 4.48 -0.31
C VAL A 70 -4.05 4.23 -1.55
N ARG A 71 -4.43 3.22 -2.34
CA ARG A 71 -3.81 2.90 -3.62
C ARG A 71 -4.86 2.92 -4.72
N VAL A 72 -4.54 3.61 -5.81
CA VAL A 72 -5.37 3.63 -7.02
C VAL A 72 -4.61 2.93 -8.14
N SER A 73 -5.28 1.99 -8.81
CA SER A 73 -4.73 1.24 -9.94
C SER A 73 -5.75 1.13 -11.06
N GLY A 74 -5.30 1.19 -12.31
CA GLY A 74 -6.11 0.95 -13.50
C GLY A 74 -5.71 -0.34 -14.20
N MET A 75 -6.70 -1.09 -14.70
CA MET A 75 -6.51 -2.23 -15.59
C MET A 75 -7.35 -2.02 -16.85
N GLU A 76 -6.68 -1.97 -18.01
CA GLU A 76 -7.36 -1.81 -19.30
C GLU A 76 -7.58 -3.17 -19.97
N ALA A 77 -8.82 -3.45 -20.38
CA ALA A 77 -9.18 -4.63 -21.16
C ALA A 77 -10.36 -4.29 -22.09
N ASN A 78 -10.32 -4.74 -23.34
CA ASN A 78 -11.43 -4.57 -24.31
C ASN A 78 -11.94 -3.11 -24.46
N LYS A 79 -11.03 -2.12 -24.47
CA LYS A 79 -11.33 -0.67 -24.54
C LYS A 79 -12.06 -0.11 -23.31
N ILE A 80 -12.12 -0.86 -22.22
CA ILE A 80 -12.64 -0.43 -20.92
C ILE A 80 -11.46 -0.34 -19.95
N LEU A 81 -11.41 0.73 -19.18
CA LEU A 81 -10.45 0.92 -18.10
C LEU A 81 -11.17 0.72 -16.76
N ALA A 82 -10.88 -0.38 -16.07
CA ALA A 82 -11.36 -0.61 -14.72
C ALA A 82 -10.43 0.10 -13.73
N LEU A 83 -10.93 1.15 -13.07
CA LEU A 83 -10.22 1.84 -11.99
C LEU A 83 -10.58 1.20 -10.66
N SER A 84 -9.57 0.94 -9.83
CA SER A 84 -9.72 0.36 -8.49
C SER A 84 -9.05 1.26 -7.46
N CYS A 85 -9.82 1.68 -6.47
CA CYS A 85 -9.33 2.41 -5.30
C CYS A 85 -9.43 1.49 -4.08
N ARG A 86 -8.30 1.28 -3.40
CA ARG A 86 -8.20 0.41 -2.23
C ARG A 86 -7.66 1.18 -1.03
N ALA A 87 -8.37 1.10 0.09
CA ALA A 87 -7.95 1.68 1.36
C ALA A 87 -7.59 0.54 2.33
N HIS A 88 -6.38 0.58 2.90
CA HIS A 88 -5.84 -0.44 3.80
C HIS A 88 -5.43 0.16 5.16
N GLY A 89 -5.44 -0.65 6.22
CA GLY A 89 -4.80 -0.30 7.48
C GLY A 89 -5.46 0.85 8.25
N PHE A 90 -6.76 1.09 8.07
CA PHE A 90 -7.45 2.19 8.73
C PHE A 90 -8.22 1.76 9.98
N TYR A 91 -8.36 2.70 10.92
CA TYR A 91 -9.20 2.57 12.11
C TYR A 91 -9.67 3.97 12.54
N PRO A 92 -10.96 4.17 12.91
CA PRO A 92 -12.00 3.18 13.17
C PRO A 92 -12.67 2.58 11.92
N ARG A 93 -13.58 1.62 12.10
CA ARG A 93 -14.27 0.91 11.00
C ARG A 93 -15.02 1.81 10.00
N PRO A 94 -15.75 2.87 10.44
CA PRO A 94 -16.53 3.69 9.51
C PRO A 94 -15.65 4.46 8.53
N ILE A 95 -15.86 4.26 7.23
CA ILE A 95 -15.16 4.91 6.12
C ILE A 95 -16.14 5.16 4.98
N SER A 96 -15.96 6.24 4.22
CA SER A 96 -16.68 6.49 2.96
C SER A 96 -15.68 6.51 1.81
N ILE A 97 -15.96 5.73 0.75
CA ILE A 97 -15.12 5.62 -0.44
C ILE A 97 -16.01 5.77 -1.69
N SER A 98 -15.75 6.79 -2.50
CA SER A 98 -16.60 7.13 -3.67
C SER A 98 -15.73 7.51 -4.87
N TRP A 99 -16.20 7.19 -6.07
CA TRP A 99 -15.61 7.74 -7.30
C TRP A 99 -16.29 9.06 -7.66
N LEU A 100 -15.48 10.04 -8.04
CA LEU A 100 -15.91 11.32 -8.59
C LEU A 100 -15.54 11.35 -10.07
N LYS A 101 -16.43 11.88 -10.92
CA LYS A 101 -16.13 12.29 -12.29
C LYS A 101 -16.35 13.80 -12.37
N ASP A 102 -15.32 14.56 -12.71
CA ASP A 102 -15.37 16.03 -12.77
C ASP A 102 -15.96 16.65 -11.47
N GLY A 103 -15.64 16.05 -10.31
CA GLY A 103 -16.13 16.46 -9.00
C GLY A 103 -17.50 15.90 -8.58
N VAL A 104 -18.21 15.19 -9.46
CA VAL A 104 -19.55 14.63 -9.20
C VAL A 104 -19.48 13.15 -8.83
N VAL A 105 -20.10 12.77 -7.72
CA VAL A 105 -20.13 11.38 -7.21
C VAL A 105 -20.84 10.42 -8.18
N GLN A 106 -20.20 9.30 -8.49
CA GLN A 106 -20.67 8.25 -9.39
C GLN A 106 -21.13 7.01 -8.61
N GLU A 107 -22.15 7.14 -7.74
CA GLU A 107 -22.54 6.05 -6.82
C GLU A 107 -23.13 4.83 -7.55
N GLN A 108 -23.88 5.03 -8.64
CA GLN A 108 -24.54 3.94 -9.36
C GLN A 108 -23.58 3.03 -10.12
N GLU A 109 -22.52 3.60 -10.68
CA GLU A 109 -21.50 2.88 -11.46
C GLU A 109 -20.39 2.30 -10.56
N THR A 110 -20.30 2.78 -9.32
CA THR A 110 -19.29 2.33 -8.35
C THR A 110 -19.68 0.99 -7.76
N GLN A 111 -18.82 -0.01 -7.95
CA GLN A 111 -18.91 -1.27 -7.22
C GLN A 111 -18.05 -1.17 -5.95
N ARG A 112 -18.63 -1.39 -4.78
CA ARG A 112 -17.94 -1.28 -3.49
C ARG A 112 -17.97 -2.61 -2.75
N GLY A 113 -16.81 -3.03 -2.23
CA GLY A 113 -16.71 -4.19 -1.36
C GLY A 113 -17.14 -3.87 0.08
N SER A 114 -17.52 -4.90 0.83
CA SER A 114 -17.73 -4.79 2.28
C SER A 114 -16.43 -4.43 3.00
N THR A 115 -16.51 -3.61 4.06
CA THR A 115 -15.38 -3.35 4.94
C THR A 115 -15.01 -4.60 5.73
N VAL A 116 -13.84 -5.16 5.43
CA VAL A 116 -13.31 -6.40 6.00
C VAL A 116 -12.25 -6.09 7.07
N PRO A 117 -12.22 -6.86 8.18
CA PRO A 117 -11.23 -6.69 9.24
C PRO A 117 -9.89 -7.35 8.90
N ASN A 118 -8.80 -6.75 9.39
CA ASN A 118 -7.45 -7.31 9.37
C ASN A 118 -7.11 -7.93 10.74
N SER A 119 -6.05 -8.74 10.80
CA SER A 119 -5.61 -9.42 12.03
C SER A 119 -5.05 -8.48 13.11
N ASP A 120 -4.62 -7.28 12.73
CA ASP A 120 -4.10 -6.23 13.62
C ASP A 120 -5.21 -5.31 14.17
N GLY A 121 -6.48 -5.62 13.88
CA GLY A 121 -7.63 -4.83 14.30
C GLY A 121 -7.88 -3.57 13.46
N THR A 122 -7.17 -3.39 12.35
CA THR A 122 -7.50 -2.39 11.32
C THR A 122 -8.49 -2.96 10.29
N TYR A 123 -8.84 -2.16 9.28
CA TYR A 123 -9.79 -2.54 8.25
C TYR A 123 -9.25 -2.33 6.84
N HIS A 124 -9.89 -2.99 5.88
CA HIS A 124 -9.67 -2.84 4.46
C HIS A 124 -11.02 -2.67 3.72
N VAL A 125 -11.04 -1.83 2.69
CA VAL A 125 -12.18 -1.65 1.77
C VAL A 125 -11.68 -1.28 0.37
N TRP A 126 -12.52 -1.51 -0.63
CA TRP A 126 -12.22 -1.16 -2.01
C TRP A 126 -13.46 -0.66 -2.75
N ALA A 127 -13.23 0.14 -3.80
CA ALA A 127 -14.24 0.61 -4.73
C ALA A 127 -13.68 0.59 -6.16
N THR A 128 -14.43 0.02 -7.09
CA THR A 128 -14.09 -0.07 -8.51
C THR A 128 -15.12 0.64 -9.38
N ILE A 129 -14.70 1.17 -10.51
CA ILE A 129 -15.56 1.77 -11.54
C ILE A 129 -14.97 1.48 -12.93
N ASP A 130 -15.83 1.18 -13.89
CA ASP A 130 -15.44 0.99 -15.28
C ASP A 130 -15.60 2.31 -16.03
N VAL A 131 -14.54 2.76 -16.70
CA VAL A 131 -14.51 4.05 -17.40
C VAL A 131 -13.94 3.91 -18.80
N LEU A 132 -14.14 4.93 -19.63
CA LEU A 132 -13.45 5.04 -20.91
C LEU A 132 -11.99 5.45 -20.67
N PRO A 133 -10.99 4.81 -21.33
CA PRO A 133 -9.58 5.16 -21.17
C PRO A 133 -9.28 6.66 -21.39
N GLY A 134 -9.97 7.31 -22.32
CA GLY A 134 -9.83 8.74 -22.61
C GLY A 134 -10.40 9.68 -21.54
N ASP A 135 -11.26 9.19 -20.66
CA ASP A 135 -11.84 9.95 -19.55
C ASP A 135 -11.07 9.77 -18.23
N ARG A 136 -10.03 8.92 -18.19
CA ARG A 136 -9.27 8.56 -16.98
C ARG A 136 -9.00 9.74 -16.05
N ASP A 137 -8.47 10.83 -16.59
CA ASP A 137 -7.98 11.98 -15.80
C ASP A 137 -9.11 12.79 -15.16
N LYS A 138 -10.36 12.54 -15.56
CA LYS A 138 -11.56 13.15 -14.95
C LYS A 138 -12.00 12.43 -13.67
N TYR A 139 -11.46 11.24 -13.41
CA TYR A 139 -11.88 10.40 -12.30
C TYR A 139 -10.95 10.50 -11.10
N GLN A 140 -11.54 10.69 -9.92
CA GLN A 140 -10.83 10.73 -8.65
C GLN A 140 -11.54 9.87 -7.61
N CYS A 141 -10.80 9.10 -6.84
CA CYS A 141 -11.30 8.40 -5.67
C CYS A 141 -11.29 9.35 -4.47
N ARG A 142 -12.46 9.59 -3.88
CA ARG A 142 -12.64 10.34 -2.64
C ARG A 142 -12.78 9.40 -1.45
N VAL A 143 -11.92 9.59 -0.45
CA VAL A 143 -11.91 8.82 0.80
C VAL A 143 -12.13 9.75 1.99
N GLU A 144 -13.18 9.47 2.77
CA GLU A 144 -13.49 10.20 4.00
C GLU A 144 -13.40 9.23 5.18
N HIS A 145 -12.62 9.62 6.20
CA HIS A 145 -12.34 8.79 7.34
C HIS A 145 -11.97 9.65 8.55
N ALA A 146 -12.33 9.22 9.76
CA ALA A 146 -12.15 10.02 10.98
C ALA A 146 -10.68 10.37 11.31
N SER A 147 -9.71 9.63 10.76
CA SER A 147 -8.28 9.92 10.93
C SER A 147 -7.73 10.95 9.93
N LEU A 148 -8.54 11.38 8.97
CA LEU A 148 -8.19 12.41 7.98
C LEU A 148 -8.83 13.74 8.39
N PRO A 149 -8.11 14.87 8.31
CA PRO A 149 -8.67 16.19 8.62
C PRO A 149 -9.65 16.68 7.55
N GLN A 150 -9.48 16.21 6.31
CA GLN A 150 -10.32 16.51 5.16
C GLN A 150 -10.42 15.28 4.26
N PRO A 151 -11.43 15.18 3.38
CA PRO A 151 -11.52 14.12 2.38
C PRO A 151 -10.24 14.02 1.53
N GLY A 152 -9.67 12.82 1.43
CA GLY A 152 -8.54 12.56 0.54
C GLY A 152 -9.04 12.34 -0.89
N LEU A 153 -8.36 12.93 -1.87
CA LEU A 153 -8.62 12.74 -3.30
C LEU A 153 -7.42 12.05 -3.96
N PHE A 154 -7.67 10.93 -4.62
CA PHE A 154 -6.63 10.08 -5.21
C PHE A 154 -6.95 9.78 -6.67
N SER A 155 -6.01 10.01 -7.56
CA SER A 155 -6.16 9.75 -9.00
C SER A 155 -5.26 8.59 -9.41
N TRP A 156 -5.59 7.89 -10.49
CA TRP A 156 -4.68 6.88 -11.03
C TRP A 156 -3.58 7.55 -11.86
N GLU A 157 -2.33 7.40 -11.41
CA GLU A 157 -1.15 7.81 -12.17
C GLU A 157 -0.49 6.57 -12.80
N PRO A 158 -0.42 6.47 -14.14
CA PRO A 158 0.34 5.41 -14.78
C PRO A 158 1.81 5.52 -14.38
N GLN A 159 2.43 4.42 -13.98
CA GLN A 159 3.88 4.43 -13.74
C GLN A 159 4.60 4.81 -15.04
N SER A 160 5.30 5.94 -15.01
CA SER A 160 6.17 6.36 -16.11
C SER A 160 7.34 5.38 -16.19
N ASN A 161 7.35 4.53 -17.21
CA ASN A 161 8.49 3.67 -17.52
C ASN A 161 9.66 4.54 -17.99
N LEU A 162 10.54 4.94 -17.08
CA LEU A 162 11.73 5.76 -17.38
C LEU A 162 12.89 4.93 -17.97
N ILE A 163 12.77 3.60 -18.02
CA ILE A 163 13.76 2.67 -18.58
C ILE A 163 14.27 3.10 -19.97
N PRO A 164 13.42 3.41 -20.96
CA PRO A 164 13.89 3.87 -22.27
C PRO A 164 14.63 5.22 -22.21
N ILE A 165 14.24 6.13 -21.33
CA ILE A 165 14.89 7.43 -21.15
C ILE A 165 16.29 7.24 -20.55
N VAL A 166 16.39 6.44 -19.49
CA VAL A 166 17.67 6.13 -18.81
C VAL A 166 18.62 5.39 -19.76
N ALA A 167 18.11 4.41 -20.53
CA ALA A 167 18.90 3.70 -21.53
C ALA A 167 19.41 4.65 -22.64
N GLY A 168 18.55 5.56 -23.13
CA GLY A 168 18.94 6.56 -24.13
C GLY A 168 20.05 7.50 -23.66
N VAL A 169 19.96 7.99 -22.42
CA VAL A 169 20.99 8.86 -21.81
C VAL A 169 22.32 8.11 -21.67
N ALA A 170 22.29 6.85 -21.20
CA ALA A 170 23.50 6.05 -21.05
C ALA A 170 24.24 5.84 -22.39
N VAL A 171 23.51 5.53 -23.47
CA VAL A 171 24.09 5.36 -24.82
C VAL A 171 24.72 6.65 -25.34
N ALA A 172 24.03 7.79 -25.17
CA ALA A 172 24.54 9.09 -25.60
C ALA A 172 25.86 9.46 -24.91
N VAL A 173 25.96 9.24 -23.59
CA VAL A 173 27.18 9.50 -22.81
C VAL A 173 28.35 8.64 -23.31
N VAL A 174 28.12 7.34 -23.54
CA VAL A 174 29.15 6.42 -24.06
C VAL A 174 29.64 6.87 -25.45
N ALA A 175 28.74 7.30 -26.33
CA ALA A 175 29.10 7.76 -27.67
C ALA A 175 29.97 9.03 -27.62
N VAL A 176 29.66 9.99 -26.74
CA VAL A 176 30.47 11.21 -26.56
C VAL A 176 31.86 10.86 -26.04
N ILE A 177 31.97 9.97 -25.05
CA ILE A 177 33.26 9.52 -24.52
C ILE A 177 34.09 8.84 -25.62
N ALA A 178 33.47 7.96 -26.41
CA ALA A 178 34.15 7.29 -27.53
C ALA A 178 34.61 8.27 -28.61
N ALA A 179 33.80 9.28 -28.94
CA ALA A 179 34.17 10.32 -29.90
C ALA A 179 35.34 11.18 -29.41
N LEU A 180 35.33 11.58 -28.13
CA LEU A 180 36.43 12.33 -27.51
C LEU A 180 37.72 11.52 -27.47
N ALA A 181 37.64 10.23 -27.10
CA ALA A 181 38.78 9.32 -27.12
C ALA A 181 39.32 9.12 -28.55
N GLY A 182 38.44 8.89 -29.52
CA GLY A 182 38.80 8.78 -30.94
C GLY A 182 39.48 10.04 -31.48
N PHE A 183 38.94 11.23 -31.13
CA PHE A 183 39.52 12.51 -31.51
C PHE A 183 40.91 12.74 -30.89
N ALA A 184 41.10 12.40 -29.62
CA ALA A 184 42.40 12.49 -28.95
C ALA A 184 43.45 11.58 -29.60
N VAL A 185 43.08 10.35 -29.96
CA VAL A 185 43.95 9.40 -30.68
C VAL A 185 44.28 9.89 -32.09
N TRP A 186 43.32 10.51 -32.79
CA TRP A 186 43.57 11.08 -34.12
C TRP A 186 44.58 12.24 -34.06
N LYS A 187 44.43 13.14 -33.08
CA LYS A 187 45.35 14.28 -32.88
C LYS A 187 46.76 13.82 -32.48
N SER A 188 46.89 12.77 -31.65
CA SER A 188 48.20 12.22 -31.28
C SER A 188 48.92 11.53 -32.45
N LYS A 189 48.17 10.97 -33.42
CA LYS A 189 48.75 10.43 -34.66
C LYS A 189 49.18 11.52 -35.65
N GLN A 190 48.49 12.66 -35.72
CA GLN A 190 48.93 13.79 -36.56
C GLN A 190 50.20 14.48 -36.04
N GLY A 191 50.42 14.49 -34.72
CA GLY A 191 51.65 15.01 -34.10
C GLY A 191 52.92 14.18 -34.33
N LYS A 192 52.85 13.07 -35.07
CA LYS A 192 53.98 12.15 -35.34
C LYS A 192 54.51 12.19 -36.78
N LYS A 193 54.28 13.27 -37.54
CA LYS A 193 54.93 13.54 -38.84
C LYS A 193 55.85 14.79 -38.79
N GLU A 194 56.85 14.79 -37.91
CA GLU A 194 58.14 15.42 -38.20
C GLU A 194 59.16 15.11 -37.10
N LYS A 195 60.27 14.48 -37.51
CA LYS A 195 61.63 14.41 -36.92
C LYS A 195 62.23 13.05 -37.22
N GLY A 196 62.65 12.89 -38.47
CA GLY A 196 63.69 11.93 -38.83
C GLY A 196 65.03 12.63 -38.80
N TYR A 197 65.97 12.12 -38.00
CA TYR A 197 67.41 12.32 -38.22
C TYR A 197 68.14 11.01 -37.93
N ASN A 198 69.15 10.77 -38.76
CA ASN A 198 69.82 9.51 -39.02
C ASN A 198 70.78 9.06 -37.89
N VAL A 199 70.99 7.75 -37.86
CA VAL A 199 72.05 7.05 -37.11
C VAL A 199 73.42 7.36 -37.71
N ALA A 200 74.43 7.56 -36.85
CA ALA A 200 75.84 7.27 -37.13
C ALA A 200 76.55 6.83 -35.81
N PRO A 201 77.61 6.00 -35.89
CA PRO A 201 78.03 5.10 -34.81
C PRO A 201 79.21 5.63 -33.97
N GLY A 202 79.43 5.07 -32.78
CA GLY A 202 80.57 5.38 -31.93
C GLY A 202 80.85 4.30 -30.87
N SER A 203 82.10 3.85 -30.83
CA SER A 203 82.66 2.65 -30.19
C SER A 203 82.77 2.67 -28.67
N ASP A 204 82.79 1.45 -28.11
CA ASP A 204 83.49 0.88 -26.94
C ASP A 204 84.08 1.77 -25.83
N GLY A 205 83.83 1.33 -24.59
CA GLY A 205 84.62 1.68 -23.41
C GLY A 205 84.05 1.00 -22.17
N GLY A 206 84.63 -0.13 -21.76
CA GLY A 206 84.08 -1.02 -20.74
C GLY A 206 84.40 -0.69 -19.28
N SER A 207 84.09 -1.70 -18.45
CA SER A 207 84.68 -2.04 -17.15
C SER A 207 83.94 -1.61 -15.86
N ASN A 208 83.15 -2.59 -15.37
CA ASN A 208 83.26 -3.28 -14.08
C ASN A 208 82.80 -2.69 -12.72
N SER A 209 82.21 -3.64 -11.97
CA SER A 209 82.13 -3.82 -10.50
C SER A 209 81.02 -3.06 -9.76
N SER A 210 80.36 -3.55 -8.71
CA SER A 210 80.17 -4.90 -8.15
C SER A 210 79.19 -4.79 -6.96
N ASN A 211 78.40 -5.85 -6.75
CA ASN A 211 77.94 -6.40 -5.47
C ASN A 211 76.98 -5.66 -4.50
N ALA A 212 75.83 -6.33 -4.32
CA ALA A 212 75.41 -7.05 -3.09
C ALA A 212 74.44 -6.41 -2.08
N GLY A 213 73.45 -7.24 -1.71
CA GLY A 213 72.78 -7.33 -0.39
C GLY A 213 71.40 -6.67 -0.32
N SER A 214 70.26 -7.39 -0.30
CA SER A 214 69.62 -8.10 0.84
C SER A 214 69.47 -7.22 2.09
N ASN A 215 68.35 -7.06 2.81
CA ASN A 215 67.01 -7.67 2.85
C ASN A 215 66.12 -6.74 3.76
N PRO A 216 64.84 -7.03 4.03
CA PRO A 216 63.86 -6.13 4.65
C PRO A 216 63.77 -6.27 6.18
N SER A 217 62.99 -5.42 6.84
CA SER A 217 62.51 -5.65 8.21
C SER A 217 61.22 -4.89 8.52
N VAL A 218 60.21 -5.67 8.91
CA VAL A 218 59.19 -5.47 9.97
C VAL A 218 58.30 -4.23 9.91
#